data_AF-A0A0F9L2B8-F1
#
_entry.id   AF-A0A0F9L2B8-F1
#
_cell.length_a   1.000
_cell.length_b   1.000
_cell.length_c   1.000
_cell.angle_alpha   90.00
_cell.angle_beta   90.00
_cell.angle_gamma   90.00
#
_symmetry.space_group_name_H-M   'P 1'
#
loop_
_entity.id
_entity.type
_entity.pdbx_description
1 polymer ?
#
loop_
_entity_poly.entity_id
_entity_poly.type
_entity_poly.pdbx_seq_one_letter_code
_entity_poly.pdbx_strand_id
1 'polypeptide(L)'
;MSPQDPSFNRGIWKKLEEQIRSWAVENREIYIVTGPVLTNGPYQTIGVNKVAIPKHYYKVVLDYLKPELKAIGFILPNIKGTYPLSQYAVTVDEVEK
;
A
#
# COMPACT_ATOMS: atom_id res chain seq x y z
N MET A 1 -1.12 11.78 -5.94
CA MET A 1 -0.52 12.23 -4.67
C MET A 1 -1.60 12.27 -3.60
N SER A 2 -1.28 11.87 -2.36
CA SER A 2 -2.20 11.87 -1.21
C SER A 2 -1.41 12.25 0.05
N PRO A 3 -2.00 12.92 1.06
CA PRO A 3 -1.29 13.29 2.28
C PRO A 3 -0.72 12.09 3.05
N GLN A 4 0.61 11.96 3.06
CA GLN A 4 1.33 10.89 3.74
C GLN A 4 2.20 11.46 4.86
N ASP A 5 2.24 10.78 6.00
CA ASP A 5 3.19 11.11 7.05
C ASP A 5 4.63 11.00 6.50
N PRO A 6 5.53 11.98 6.74
CA PRO A 6 6.88 11.94 6.18
C PRO A 6 7.70 10.71 6.60
N SER A 7 7.48 10.20 7.81
CA SER A 7 8.15 9.00 8.34
C SER A 7 7.57 7.70 7.79
N PHE A 8 6.27 7.69 7.46
CA PHE A 8 5.63 6.63 6.70
C PHE A 8 6.20 6.56 5.27
N ASN A 9 6.13 7.67 4.53
CA ASN A 9 6.50 7.76 3.12
C ASN A 9 7.98 7.41 2.89
N ARG A 10 8.90 8.07 3.63
CA ARG A 10 10.35 7.81 3.51
C ARG A 10 10.80 6.52 4.22
N GLY A 11 9.92 5.91 5.00
CA GLY A 11 10.19 4.72 5.80
C GLY A 11 9.58 3.47 5.20
N ILE A 12 8.57 2.91 5.88
CA ILE A 12 7.99 1.60 5.54
C ILE A 12 7.36 1.57 4.14
N TRP A 13 6.79 2.69 3.68
CA TRP A 13 6.20 2.78 2.34
C TRP A 13 7.26 2.62 1.25
N LYS A 14 8.36 3.39 1.35
CA LYS A 14 9.52 3.24 0.47
C LYS A 14 10.09 1.82 0.48
N LYS A 15 10.21 1.19 1.66
CA LYS A 15 10.70 -0.21 1.77
C LYS A 15 9.78 -1.18 1.02
N LEU A 16 8.46 -1.02 1.12
CA LEU A 16 7.50 -1.82 0.35
C LEU A 16 7.67 -1.59 -1.15
N GLU A 17 7.83 -0.34 -1.58
CA GLU A 17 8.06 -0.01 -3.00
C GLU A 17 9.37 -0.58 -3.55
N GLU A 18 10.44 -0.59 -2.74
CA GLU A 18 11.71 -1.23 -3.09
C GLU A 18 11.55 -2.76 -3.23
N GLN A 19 10.88 -3.41 -2.29
CA GLN A 19 10.60 -4.85 -2.35
C GLN A 19 9.79 -5.24 -3.60
N ILE A 20 8.73 -4.47 -3.90
CA ILE A 20 7.88 -4.72 -5.06
C ILE A 20 8.65 -4.48 -6.37
N ARG A 21 9.57 -3.52 -6.39
CA ARG A 21 10.45 -3.31 -7.54
C ARG A 21 11.38 -4.50 -7.77
N SER A 22 11.92 -5.11 -6.71
CA SER A 22 12.69 -6.35 -6.83
C SER A 22 11.82 -7.47 -7.40
N TRP A 23 10.58 -7.63 -6.91
CA TRP A 23 9.65 -8.61 -7.47
C TRP A 23 9.31 -8.36 -8.94
N ALA A 24 9.22 -7.11 -9.39
CA ALA A 24 9.00 -6.79 -10.81
C ALA A 24 10.16 -7.30 -11.69
N VAL A 25 11.40 -7.20 -11.20
CA VAL A 25 12.59 -7.72 -11.90
C VAL A 25 12.58 -9.25 -11.93
N GLU A 26 12.22 -9.88 -10.80
CA GLU A 26 12.19 -11.35 -10.66
C GLU A 26 11.07 -12.01 -11.49
N ASN A 27 9.89 -11.39 -11.54
CA ASN A 27 8.68 -12.00 -12.10
C ASN A 27 8.36 -11.53 -13.52
N ARG A 28 9.28 -10.83 -14.20
CA ARG A 28 9.16 -10.23 -15.55
C ARG A 28 8.10 -9.12 -15.66
N GLU A 29 6.87 -9.37 -15.18
CA GLU A 29 5.74 -8.45 -15.21
C GLU A 29 4.91 -8.60 -13.93
N ILE A 30 4.56 -7.48 -13.31
CA ILE A 30 3.59 -7.44 -12.21
C ILE A 30 2.67 -6.24 -12.39
N TYR A 31 1.44 -6.39 -11.93
CA TYR A 31 0.44 -5.33 -11.87
C TYR A 31 0.30 -4.85 -10.43
N ILE A 32 0.23 -3.53 -10.24
CA ILE A 32 0.18 -2.93 -8.91
C ILE A 32 -0.97 -1.94 -8.86
N VAL A 33 -1.87 -2.12 -7.90
CA VAL A 33 -2.91 -1.13 -7.54
C VAL A 33 -2.60 -0.57 -6.18
N THR A 34 -2.73 0.74 -6.01
CA THR A 34 -2.45 1.40 -4.72
C THR A 34 -3.41 2.54 -4.49
N GLY A 35 -3.77 2.77 -3.23
CA GLY A 35 -4.69 3.83 -2.87
C GLY A 35 -4.74 4.09 -1.37
N PRO A 36 -5.34 5.21 -0.97
CA PRO A 36 -5.70 5.46 0.41
C PRO A 36 -6.91 4.59 0.81
N VAL A 37 -6.95 4.16 2.06
CA VAL A 37 -8.17 3.58 2.66
C VAL A 37 -8.93 4.71 3.33
N LEU A 38 -10.04 5.11 2.71
CA LEU A 38 -10.94 6.16 3.20
C LEU A 38 -12.26 5.54 3.68
N THR A 39 -12.21 4.77 4.75
CA THR A 39 -13.42 4.22 5.41
C THR A 39 -13.85 5.09 6.59
N ASN A 40 -15.16 5.13 6.87
CA ASN A 40 -15.73 5.68 8.10
C ASN A 40 -15.35 7.14 8.40
N GLY A 41 -15.82 8.06 7.55
CA GLY A 41 -15.72 9.51 7.83
C GLY A 41 -16.40 9.91 9.15
N PRO A 42 -16.16 11.16 9.62
CA PRO A 42 -15.44 12.24 8.96
C PRO A 42 -13.91 12.10 9.02
N TYR A 43 -13.22 12.55 7.97
CA TYR A 43 -11.77 12.49 7.86
C TYR A 43 -11.13 13.80 8.32
N GLN A 44 -9.91 13.73 8.87
CA GLN A 44 -9.06 14.91 9.00
C GLN A 44 -8.71 15.42 7.60
N THR A 45 -8.64 16.72 7.41
CA THR A 45 -8.34 17.34 6.11
C THR A 45 -7.22 18.37 6.21
N ILE A 46 -6.54 18.62 5.09
CA ILE A 46 -5.49 19.65 4.98
C ILE A 46 -5.79 20.65 3.87
N GLY A 47 -5.40 21.91 4.10
CA GLY A 47 -5.47 23.01 3.14
C GLY A 47 -6.88 23.53 2.87
N VAL A 48 -6.97 24.58 2.06
CA VAL A 48 -8.23 25.26 1.71
C VAL A 48 -9.22 24.34 0.98
N ASN A 49 -8.71 23.39 0.20
CA ASN A 49 -9.49 22.43 -0.56
C ASN A 49 -9.93 21.21 0.28
N LYS A 50 -9.62 21.19 1.58
CA LYS A 50 -9.99 20.11 2.51
C LYS A 50 -9.62 18.71 1.99
N VAL A 51 -8.38 18.55 1.51
CA VAL A 51 -7.89 17.25 1.03
C VAL A 51 -7.84 16.26 2.20
N ALA A 52 -8.50 15.12 2.09
CA ALA A 52 -8.57 14.12 3.15
C ALA A 52 -7.18 13.52 3.46
N ILE A 53 -6.90 13.32 4.74
CA ILE A 53 -5.71 12.63 5.25
C ILE A 53 -6.10 11.18 5.56
N PRO A 54 -5.63 10.19 4.78
CA PRO A 54 -5.95 8.79 5.02
C PRO A 54 -5.28 8.27 6.30
N LYS A 55 -5.99 7.38 7.02
CA LYS A 55 -5.42 6.65 8.16
C LYS A 55 -4.57 5.47 7.73
N HIS A 56 -4.90 4.87 6.58
CA HIS A 56 -4.17 3.74 6.01
C HIS A 56 -4.01 3.90 4.51
N TYR A 57 -3.07 3.14 3.96
CA TYR A 57 -2.87 2.94 2.55
C TYR A 57 -2.84 1.46 2.25
N TYR A 58 -3.27 1.11 1.03
CA TYR A 58 -3.15 -0.24 0.53
C TYR A 58 -2.28 -0.31 -0.72
N LYS A 59 -1.72 -1.50 -0.93
CA LYS A 59 -1.13 -1.89 -2.20
C LYS A 59 -1.45 -3.35 -2.48
N VAL A 60 -1.93 -3.64 -3.68
CA VAL A 60 -2.15 -5.01 -4.16
C VAL A 60 -1.17 -5.25 -5.30
N VAL A 61 -0.50 -6.39 -5.28
CA VAL A 61 0.42 -6.85 -6.32
C VAL A 61 -0.15 -8.13 -6.91
N LEU A 62 -0.19 -8.18 -8.24
CA LEU A 62 -0.62 -9.34 -9.02
C LEU A 62 0.48 -9.72 -10.01
N ASP A 63 0.93 -10.96 -9.94
CA ASP A 63 1.68 -11.64 -10.98
C ASP A 63 0.70 -12.59 -11.70
N TYR A 64 0.42 -12.29 -12.96
CA TYR A 64 -0.55 -13.03 -13.78
C TYR A 64 0.11 -13.88 -14.88
N LEU A 65 1.42 -14.12 -14.77
CA LEU A 65 2.14 -14.96 -15.72
C LEU A 65 2.04 -16.44 -15.35
N LYS A 66 1.70 -17.27 -16.34
CA LYS A 66 1.72 -18.74 -16.19
C LYS A 66 3.16 -19.26 -16.00
N PRO A 67 3.35 -20.39 -15.30
CA PRO A 67 2.34 -21.35 -14.84
C PRO A 67 1.70 -21.02 -13.49
N GLU A 68 2.26 -20.08 -12.72
CA GLU A 68 1.85 -19.81 -11.35
C GLU A 68 1.33 -18.37 -11.21
N LEU A 69 0.05 -18.24 -10.90
CA LEU A 69 -0.58 -16.94 -10.64
C LEU A 69 -0.46 -16.61 -9.15
N LYS A 70 0.05 -15.42 -8.82
CA LYS A 70 0.30 -15.01 -7.43
C LYS A 70 -0.29 -13.63 -7.18
N ALA A 71 -0.86 -13.43 -6.01
CA ALA A 71 -1.31 -12.11 -5.57
C ALA A 71 -1.08 -11.92 -4.08
N ILE A 72 -0.84 -10.68 -3.67
CA ILE A 72 -0.65 -10.30 -2.27
C ILE A 72 -1.17 -8.87 -2.05
N GLY A 73 -1.87 -8.66 -0.94
CA GLY A 73 -2.29 -7.35 -0.47
C GLY A 73 -1.42 -6.86 0.67
N PHE A 74 -1.38 -5.54 0.84
CA PHE A 74 -0.78 -4.88 1.99
C PHE A 74 -1.69 -3.77 2.47
N ILE A 75 -1.89 -3.66 3.79
CA ILE A 75 -2.55 -2.51 4.42
C ILE A 75 -1.61 -1.96 5.49
N LEU A 76 -1.23 -0.69 5.35
CA LEU A 76 -0.31 -0.03 6.26
C LEU A 76 -0.93 1.23 6.86
N PRO A 77 -0.78 1.47 8.17
CA PRO A 77 -1.19 2.73 8.78
C PRO A 77 -0.27 3.87 8.31
N ASN A 78 -0.84 5.06 8.10
CA ASN A 78 -0.15 6.27 7.65
C ASN A 78 0.68 6.91 8.78
N ILE A 79 1.57 6.11 9.39
CA ILE A 79 2.47 6.45 10.49
C ILE A 79 3.81 5.72 10.28
N LYS A 80 4.81 5.99 11.13
CA LYS A 80 6.10 5.26 11.10
C LYS A 80 5.87 3.75 11.29
N GLY A 81 6.12 2.96 10.25
CA GLY A 81 6.14 1.49 10.37
C GLY A 81 7.40 1.00 11.08
N THR A 82 7.22 0.18 12.11
CA THR A 82 8.30 -0.41 12.92
C THR A 82 8.45 -1.92 12.73
N TYR A 83 7.38 -2.58 12.26
CA TYR A 83 7.37 -4.02 12.01
C TYR A 83 7.87 -4.41 10.61
N PRO A 84 8.25 -5.68 10.38
CA PRO A 84 8.55 -6.21 9.05
C PRO A 84 7.35 -6.13 8.09
N LEU A 85 7.61 -6.08 6.77
CA LEU A 85 6.57 -5.99 5.74
C LEU A 85 5.55 -7.14 5.80
N SER A 86 6.00 -8.34 6.19
CA SER A 86 5.14 -9.53 6.30
C SER A 86 4.02 -9.38 7.33
N GLN A 87 4.16 -8.52 8.34
CA GLN A 87 3.09 -8.27 9.31
C GLN A 87 1.99 -7.34 8.80
N TYR A 88 2.22 -6.66 7.66
CA TYR A 88 1.21 -5.85 7.00
C TYR A 88 0.62 -6.55 5.77
N ALA A 89 1.10 -7.76 5.45
CA ALA A 89 0.61 -8.57 4.35
C ALA A 89 -0.77 -9.13 4.70
N VAL A 90 -1.68 -9.06 3.73
CA VAL A 90 -3.05 -9.53 3.81
C VAL A 90 -3.43 -10.23 2.51
N THR A 91 -4.54 -10.96 2.53
CA THR A 91 -5.16 -11.46 1.31
C THR A 91 -5.70 -10.30 0.46
N VAL A 92 -5.92 -10.53 -0.84
CA VAL A 92 -6.57 -9.54 -1.70
C VAL A 92 -8.00 -9.27 -1.24
N ASP A 93 -8.72 -10.33 -0.83
CA ASP A 93 -10.09 -10.25 -0.28
C ASP A 93 -10.18 -9.33 0.95
N GLU A 94 -9.17 -9.33 1.82
CA GLU A 94 -9.12 -8.40 2.97
C GLU A 94 -8.95 -6.93 2.56
N VAL A 95 -8.37 -6.64 1.40
CA VAL A 95 -8.27 -5.26 0.87
C VAL A 95 -9.60 -4.80 0.27
N GLU A 96 -10.45 -5.71 -0.19
CA GLU A 96 -11.72 -5.42 -0.87
C GLU A 96 -12.91 -5.20 0.09
N LYS A 97 -12.75 -5.50 1.38
CA LYS A 97 -13.76 -5.31 2.44
C LYS A 97 -13.81 -3.88 2.97
#